data_AF-A0A3D4B5X2-F1
#
_entry.id   AF-A0A3D4B5X2-F1
#
_cell.length_a   1.000
_cell.length_b   1.000
_cell.length_c   1.000
_cell.angle_alpha   90.00
_cell.angle_beta   90.00
_cell.angle_gamma   90.00
#
_symmetry.space_group_name_H-M   'P 1'
#
loop_
_entity.id
_entity.type
_entity.pdbx_description
1 polymer ?
#
loop_
_entity_poly.entity_id
_entity_poly.type
_entity_poly.pdbx_seq_one_letter_code
_entity_poly.pdbx_strand_id
1 'polypeptide(L)'
;MAINVASYVGHNTLRRQVMQEDYKRPATDAEIDTMKQLLRREMASGALGLSSGLEYDPGIFSEPSEVLALAQEAANLGGRYSSHIRSEDRHFWEAIEEIIQLGQAT
;
A
#
# COMPACT_ATOMS: atom_id res chain seq x y z
N MET A 1 -16.64 -29.59 0.54
CA MET A 1 -16.95 -28.30 -0.12
C MET A 1 -15.69 -27.45 -0.11
N ALA A 2 -15.40 -26.71 -1.19
CA ALA A 2 -14.28 -25.78 -1.26
C ALA A 2 -14.74 -24.34 -0.95
N ILE A 3 -13.81 -23.47 -0.55
CA ILE A 3 -14.06 -22.04 -0.27
C ILE A 3 -13.55 -21.17 -1.43
N ASN A 4 -14.15 -19.99 -1.61
CA ASN A 4 -13.62 -18.96 -2.50
C ASN A 4 -12.48 -18.20 -1.79
N VAL A 5 -11.46 -17.81 -2.55
CA VAL A 5 -10.32 -17.02 -2.06
C VAL A 5 -10.11 -15.82 -2.98
N ALA A 6 -9.89 -14.65 -2.38
CA ALA A 6 -9.48 -13.44 -3.09
C ALA A 6 -8.32 -12.79 -2.34
N SER A 7 -7.36 -12.25 -3.06
CA SER A 7 -6.12 -11.69 -2.50
C SER A 7 -6.00 -10.20 -2.76
N TYR A 8 -5.18 -9.55 -1.93
CA TYR A 8 -4.71 -8.18 -2.11
C TYR A 8 -3.18 -8.21 -2.21
N VAL A 9 -2.62 -7.26 -2.96
CA VAL A 9 -1.18 -7.02 -2.97
C VAL A 9 -0.83 -6.28 -1.69
N GLY A 10 0.21 -6.72 -0.98
CA GLY A 10 0.64 -6.08 0.27
C GLY A 10 1.68 -4.99 0.03
N HIS A 11 1.40 -3.76 0.45
CA HIS A 11 2.34 -2.63 0.43
C HIS A 11 3.67 -2.98 1.10
N ASN A 12 3.61 -3.59 2.28
CA ASN A 12 4.78 -4.00 3.04
C ASN A 12 5.61 -5.07 2.31
N THR A 13 4.96 -5.93 1.53
CA THR A 13 5.64 -6.90 0.64
C THR A 13 6.33 -6.19 -0.51
N LEU A 14 5.68 -5.21 -1.16
CA LEU A 14 6.26 -4.40 -2.23
C LEU A 14 7.51 -3.66 -1.74
N ARG A 15 7.42 -2.93 -0.62
CA ARG A 15 8.56 -2.23 0.00
C ARG A 15 9.70 -3.20 0.31
N ARG A 16 9.41 -4.34 0.94
CA ARG A 16 10.45 -5.33 1.27
C ARG A 16 11.15 -5.89 0.03
N GLN A 17 10.40 -6.15 -1.04
CA GLN A 17 10.96 -6.67 -2.28
C GLN A 17 11.84 -5.65 -2.99
N VAL A 18 11.47 -4.38 -2.98
CA VAL A 18 12.17 -3.31 -3.69
C VAL A 18 13.34 -2.75 -2.88
N MET A 19 13.12 -2.44 -1.60
CA MET A 19 14.09 -1.74 -0.75
C MET A 19 14.99 -2.69 0.06
N GLN A 20 14.60 -3.96 0.19
CA GLN A 20 15.33 -4.97 0.97
C GLN A 20 15.62 -4.46 2.38
N GLU A 21 16.84 -4.60 2.91
CA GLU A 21 17.21 -4.17 4.28
C GLU A 21 17.23 -2.64 4.48
N ASP A 22 17.19 -1.85 3.40
CA ASP A 22 17.22 -0.38 3.43
C ASP A 22 15.82 0.26 3.59
N TYR A 23 14.84 -0.51 4.06
CA TYR A 23 13.45 -0.05 4.15
C TYR A 23 13.18 1.01 5.24
N LYS A 24 14.16 1.32 6.09
CA LYS A 24 14.01 2.24 7.24
C LYS A 24 14.17 3.72 6.87
N ARG A 25 13.64 4.09 5.70
CA ARG A 25 13.62 5.46 5.14
C ARG A 25 12.45 5.62 4.16
N PRO A 26 12.09 6.84 3.76
CA PRO A 26 11.22 7.05 2.61
C PRO A 26 11.74 6.33 1.35
N ALA A 27 10.83 5.79 0.55
CA ALA A 27 11.19 5.25 -0.76
C ALA A 27 11.54 6.41 -1.71
N THR A 28 12.51 6.18 -2.58
CA THR A 28 12.80 7.10 -3.69
C THR A 28 11.74 6.95 -4.78
N ASP A 29 11.59 7.96 -5.63
CA ASP A 29 10.64 7.91 -6.76
C ASP A 29 10.85 6.68 -7.65
N ALA A 30 12.11 6.28 -7.90
CA ALA A 30 12.44 5.10 -8.68
C ALA A 30 12.01 3.78 -8.00
N GLU A 31 12.09 3.71 -6.68
CA GLU A 31 11.60 2.57 -5.91
C GLU A 31 10.06 2.52 -5.91
N ILE A 32 9.40 3.68 -5.78
CA ILE A 32 7.94 3.79 -5.89
C ILE A 32 7.47 3.34 -7.27
N ASP A 33 8.15 3.75 -8.34
CA ASP A 33 7.84 3.31 -9.70
C ASP A 33 8.05 1.80 -9.89
N THR A 34 9.07 1.24 -9.24
CA THR A 34 9.30 -0.22 -9.22
C THR A 34 8.17 -0.94 -8.48
N MET A 35 7.73 -0.41 -7.33
CA MET A 35 6.59 -0.94 -6.58
C MET A 35 5.29 -0.87 -7.39
N LYS A 36 5.05 0.20 -8.15
CA LYS A 36 3.91 0.32 -9.09
C LYS A 36 3.95 -0.76 -10.17
N GLN A 37 5.13 -1.04 -10.75
CA GLN A 37 5.26 -2.09 -11.77
C GLN A 37 4.93 -3.47 -11.22
N LEU A 38 5.40 -3.78 -10.01
CA LEU A 38 5.04 -5.02 -9.32
C LEU A 38 3.54 -5.08 -9.02
N LEU A 39 2.96 -4.00 -8.50
CA LEU A 39 1.52 -3.90 -8.24
C LEU A 39 0.70 -4.16 -9.52
N ARG A 40 1.04 -3.53 -10.66
CA ARG A 40 0.39 -3.77 -11.96
C ARG A 40 0.41 -5.25 -12.35
N ARG A 41 1.57 -5.90 -12.20
CA ARG A 41 1.74 -7.32 -12.51
C ARG A 41 0.84 -8.21 -11.64
N GLU A 42 0.79 -7.94 -10.34
CA GLU A 42 0.01 -8.75 -9.40
C GLU A 42 -1.51 -8.51 -9.55
N MET A 43 -1.93 -7.27 -9.83
CA MET A 43 -3.32 -6.95 -10.19
C MET A 43 -3.73 -7.67 -11.48
N ALA A 44 -2.89 -7.67 -12.52
CA ALA A 44 -3.14 -8.43 -13.75
C ALA A 44 -3.21 -9.95 -13.52
N SER A 45 -2.63 -10.45 -12.42
CA SER A 45 -2.68 -11.85 -12.01
C SER A 45 -3.93 -12.19 -11.19
N GLY A 46 -4.81 -11.21 -10.90
CA GLY A 46 -6.12 -11.42 -10.28
C GLY A 46 -6.25 -10.87 -8.86
N ALA A 47 -5.28 -10.11 -8.34
CA ALA A 47 -5.45 -9.43 -7.06
C ALA A 47 -6.59 -8.38 -7.13
N LEU A 48 -7.34 -8.23 -6.05
CA LEU A 48 -8.48 -7.30 -5.97
C LEU A 48 -8.08 -5.84 -5.68
N GLY A 49 -6.82 -5.61 -5.32
CA GLY A 49 -6.38 -4.30 -4.90
C GLY A 49 -5.08 -4.30 -4.10
N LEU A 50 -4.83 -3.16 -3.46
CA LEU A 50 -3.70 -2.94 -2.56
C LEU A 50 -4.16 -2.95 -1.10
N SER A 51 -3.37 -3.56 -0.23
CA SER A 51 -3.53 -3.51 1.22
C SER A 51 -2.28 -2.92 1.86
N SER A 52 -2.42 -2.15 2.94
CA SER A 52 -1.30 -1.63 3.72
C SER A 52 -1.38 -1.98 5.20
N GLY A 53 -0.23 -1.96 5.86
CA GLY A 53 -0.09 -2.09 7.31
C GLY A 53 0.92 -1.08 7.81
N LEU A 54 0.45 0.16 8.01
CA LEU A 54 1.28 1.34 8.22
C LEU A 54 1.85 1.45 9.64
N GLU A 55 1.38 0.63 10.57
CA GLU A 55 1.97 0.50 11.91
C GLU A 55 3.17 -0.47 11.95
N TYR A 56 3.40 -1.25 10.89
CA TYR A 56 4.38 -2.34 10.89
C TYR A 56 5.52 -2.10 9.91
N ASP A 57 6.70 -2.67 10.21
CA ASP A 57 7.79 -2.78 9.25
C ASP A 57 7.36 -3.55 7.99
N PRO A 58 7.81 -3.12 6.79
CA PRO A 58 8.54 -1.88 6.47
C PRO A 58 7.66 -0.63 6.28
N GLY A 59 6.34 -0.76 6.30
CA GLY A 59 5.39 0.31 5.96
C GLY A 59 5.39 1.50 6.92
N ILE A 60 5.80 1.32 8.17
CA ILE A 60 5.88 2.41 9.15
C ILE A 60 6.78 3.58 8.71
N PHE A 61 7.75 3.32 7.84
CA PHE A 61 8.66 4.34 7.29
C PHE A 61 8.20 4.97 5.97
N SER A 62 7.07 4.53 5.39
CA SER A 62 6.57 5.11 4.14
C SER A 62 5.90 6.47 4.39
N GLU A 63 6.14 7.41 3.48
CA GLU A 63 5.44 8.70 3.46
C GLU A 63 4.01 8.54 2.90
N PRO A 64 3.05 9.39 3.31
CA PRO A 64 1.69 9.36 2.74
C PRO A 64 1.64 9.50 1.21
N SER A 65 2.60 10.22 0.62
CA SER A 65 2.77 10.40 -0.83
C SER A 65 3.03 9.08 -1.56
N GLU A 66 3.85 8.20 -0.99
CA GLU A 66 4.13 6.86 -1.50
C GLU A 66 2.86 6.00 -1.47
N VAL A 67 2.15 6.01 -0.35
CA VAL A 67 0.90 5.26 -0.18
C VAL A 67 -0.14 5.73 -1.19
N LEU A 68 -0.28 7.04 -1.38
CA LEU A 68 -1.16 7.63 -2.38
C LEU A 68 -0.79 7.22 -3.80
N ALA A 69 0.49 7.26 -4.14
CA ALA A 69 0.96 6.87 -5.46
C ALA A 69 0.60 5.41 -5.80
N LEU A 70 0.70 4.51 -4.82
CA LEU A 70 0.35 3.09 -5.00
C LEU A 70 -1.15 2.83 -4.94
N ALA A 71 -1.89 3.53 -4.07
CA ALA A 71 -3.34 3.43 -4.01
C ALA A 71 -4.00 3.94 -5.30
N GLN A 72 -3.51 5.06 -5.86
CA GLN A 72 -3.95 5.57 -7.16
C GLN A 72 -3.68 4.57 -8.28
N GLU A 73 -2.53 3.90 -8.25
CA GLU A 73 -2.22 2.87 -9.23
C GLU A 73 -3.19 1.69 -9.13
N ALA A 74 -3.52 1.23 -7.92
CA ALA A 74 -4.54 0.20 -7.72
C ALA A 74 -5.92 0.65 -8.24
N ALA A 75 -6.34 1.89 -7.97
CA ALA A 75 -7.60 2.44 -8.45
C ALA A 75 -7.66 2.55 -9.98
N ASN A 76 -6.57 3.00 -10.64
CA ASN A 76 -6.45 3.03 -12.10
C ASN A 76 -6.61 1.64 -12.74
N LEU A 77 -6.30 0.58 -12.00
CA LEU A 77 -6.45 -0.82 -12.40
C LEU A 77 -7.81 -1.41 -11.99
N GLY A 78 -8.74 -0.60 -11.46
CA GLY A 78 -10.05 -1.03 -10.98
C GLY A 78 -10.03 -1.77 -9.63
N GLY A 79 -8.90 -1.72 -8.91
CA GLY A 79 -8.72 -2.33 -7.60
C GLY A 79 -9.19 -1.44 -6.46
N ARG A 80 -9.28 -2.03 -5.26
CA ARG A 80 -9.61 -1.32 -4.02
C ARG A 80 -8.35 -1.09 -3.17
N TYR A 81 -8.43 -0.13 -2.26
CA TYR A 81 -7.44 0.06 -1.21
C TYR A 81 -8.02 -0.36 0.15
N SER A 82 -7.25 -1.10 0.93
CA SER A 82 -7.54 -1.40 2.34
C SER A 82 -6.32 -1.12 3.20
N SER A 83 -6.53 -0.74 4.46
CA SER A 83 -5.44 -0.31 5.34
C SER A 83 -5.65 -0.80 6.76
N HIS A 84 -4.58 -1.32 7.35
CA HIS A 84 -4.34 -1.18 8.77
C HIS A 84 -3.59 0.14 8.95
N ILE A 85 -4.28 1.11 9.55
CA ILE A 85 -3.91 2.53 9.53
C ILE A 85 -2.63 2.80 10.33
N ARG A 86 -2.06 4.00 10.15
CA ARG A 86 -0.73 4.34 10.69
C ARG A 86 -0.66 4.35 12.22
N SER A 87 -1.77 4.66 12.87
CA SER A 87 -1.86 4.67 14.32
C SER A 87 -3.30 4.37 14.73
N GLU A 88 -3.48 3.43 15.64
CA GLU A 88 -4.74 3.18 16.36
C GLU A 88 -4.71 3.73 17.80
N ASP A 89 -3.66 4.50 18.14
CA ASP A 89 -3.44 5.09 19.48
C ASP A 89 -3.24 6.62 19.39
N ARG A 90 -2.04 7.14 19.72
CA ARG A 90 -1.79 8.57 19.93
C ARG A 90 -2.08 9.47 18.73
N HIS A 91 -1.92 8.96 17.51
CA HIS A 91 -2.12 9.70 16.25
C HIS A 91 -3.33 9.17 15.46
N PHE A 92 -4.35 8.67 16.15
CA PHE A 92 -5.53 8.05 15.53
C PHE A 92 -6.23 8.97 14.54
N TRP A 93 -6.44 10.24 14.88
CA TRP A 93 -7.20 11.15 14.03
C TRP A 93 -6.43 11.54 12.77
N GLU A 94 -5.12 11.74 12.86
CA GLU A 94 -4.24 11.97 11.73
C GLU A 94 -4.22 10.75 10.80
N ALA A 95 -4.21 9.53 11.36
CA ALA A 95 -4.26 8.29 10.59
C ALA A 95 -5.62 8.11 9.89
N ILE A 96 -6.73 8.48 10.52
CA ILE A 96 -8.06 8.49 9.89
C ILE A 96 -8.11 9.51 8.76
N GLU A 97 -7.59 10.72 8.98
CA GLU A 97 -7.53 11.76 7.96
C GLU A 97 -6.69 11.32 6.75
N GLU A 98 -5.53 10.69 6.96
CA GLU A 98 -4.70 10.13 5.89
C GLU A 98 -5.50 9.18 4.98
N ILE A 99 -6.29 8.27 5.56
CA ILE A 99 -7.07 7.29 4.78
C ILE A 99 -8.28 7.93 4.10
N ILE A 100 -8.93 8.92 4.72
CA ILE A 100 -10.02 9.67 4.08
C ILE A 100 -9.50 10.45 2.87
N GLN A 101 -8.36 11.14 3.01
CA GLN A 101 -7.74 11.88 1.91
C GLN A 101 -7.33 10.94 0.77
N LEU A 102 -6.76 9.78 1.09
CA LEU A 102 -6.49 8.72 0.12
C LEU A 102 -7.77 8.31 -0.63
N GLY A 103 -8.84 7.99 0.09
CA GLY A 103 -10.11 7.57 -0.51
C GLY A 103 -10.82 8.64 -1.33
N GLN A 104 -10.55 9.93 -1.10
CA GLN A 104 -11.06 11.03 -1.93
C GLN A 104 -10.26 11.22 -3.22
N ALA A 105 -8.97 10.90 -3.19
CA ALA A 105 -8.07 11.09 -4.32
C ALA A 105 -8.11 9.93 -5.33
N THR A 106 -8.49 8.72 -4.90
CA THR A 106 -8.46 7.49 -5.70
C THR A 106 -9.81 7.04 -6.22
#